data_AF-A0A7Y0GNU9-F1
#
_entry.id   AF-A0A7Y0GNU9-F1
#
_cell.length_a   1.000
_cell.length_b   1.000
_cell.length_c   1.000
_cell.angle_alpha   90.00
_cell.angle_beta   90.00
_cell.angle_gamma   90.00
#
_symmetry.space_group_name_H-M   'P 1'
#
loop_
_entity.id
_entity.type
_entity.pdbx_description
1 polymer ?
#
loop_
_entity_poly.entity_id
_entity_poly.type
_entity_poly.pdbx_seq_one_letter_code
_entity_poly.pdbx_strand_id
1 'polypeptide(L)'
;MTADLRVDTAELRSSGELLIGYGGAVSGLDGTALAARRSHYGHPALVSAATGFAERWARGLRATADDVRDGGAALVSAAGWLEAVDTNAAEAARDLPAPQ
;
A
#
# COMPACT_ATOMS: atom_id res chain seq x y z
N MET A 1 -16.25 -30.25 4.51
CA MET A 1 -14.88 -29.80 4.84
C MET A 1 -14.90 -28.27 4.83
N THR A 2 -15.31 -27.66 5.94
CA THR A 2 -15.12 -26.23 6.16
C THR A 2 -13.66 -26.07 6.55
N ALA A 3 -12.80 -25.66 5.61
CA ALA A 3 -11.50 -25.14 6.00
C ALA A 3 -11.79 -24.03 7.01
N ASP A 4 -11.32 -24.22 8.24
CA ASP A 4 -11.40 -23.21 9.28
C ASP A 4 -10.67 -21.99 8.71
N LEU A 5 -11.42 -21.00 8.24
CA LEU A 5 -10.96 -19.81 7.55
C LEU A 5 -10.36 -18.86 8.59
N ARG A 6 -9.43 -19.36 9.38
CA ARG A 6 -8.66 -18.56 10.31
C ARG A 6 -7.71 -17.71 9.45
N VAL A 7 -8.10 -16.47 9.28
CA VAL A 7 -7.29 -15.48 8.57
C VAL A 7 -6.03 -15.24 9.40
N ASP A 8 -4.85 -15.44 8.80
CA ASP A 8 -3.58 -15.16 9.46
C ASP A 8 -3.36 -13.64 9.51
N THR A 9 -3.65 -13.04 10.65
CA THR A 9 -3.53 -11.59 10.86
C THR A 9 -2.07 -11.13 10.85
N ALA A 10 -1.10 -12.01 11.14
CA ALA A 10 0.32 -11.70 11.02
C ALA A 10 0.74 -11.63 9.54
N GLU A 11 0.23 -12.53 8.70
CA GLU A 11 0.44 -12.48 7.25
C GLU A 11 -0.19 -11.22 6.63
N LEU A 12 -1.41 -10.85 7.05
CA LEU A 12 -2.05 -9.61 6.59
C LEU A 12 -1.26 -8.37 6.98
N ARG A 13 -0.80 -8.28 8.23
CA ARG A 13 -0.01 -7.15 8.72
C ARG A 13 1.31 -7.03 7.99
N SER A 14 2.08 -8.12 7.90
CA SER A 14 3.37 -8.13 7.21
C SER A 14 3.23 -7.79 5.72
N SER A 15 2.19 -8.30 5.06
CA SER A 15 1.87 -7.94 3.67
C SER A 15 1.51 -6.46 3.52
N GLY A 16 0.74 -5.90 4.46
CA GLY A 16 0.39 -4.48 4.47
C GLY A 16 1.60 -3.57 4.67
N GLU A 17 2.49 -3.92 5.60
CA GLU A 17 3.75 -3.20 5.84
C GLU A 17 4.68 -3.24 4.63
N LEU A 18 4.76 -4.40 3.95
CA LEU A 18 5.51 -4.54 2.69
C LEU A 18 4.97 -3.61 1.60
N LEU A 19 3.65 -3.55 1.42
CA LEU A 19 3.02 -2.64 0.45
C LEU A 19 3.30 -1.18 0.79
N ILE A 20 3.16 -0.76 2.05
CA ILE A 20 3.52 0.60 2.48
C ILE A 20 4.97 0.94 2.12
N GLY A 21 5.89 -0.01 2.35
CA GLY A 21 7.30 0.09 1.96
C GLY A 21 7.48 0.27 0.44
N TYR A 22 6.79 -0.53 -0.37
CA TYR A 22 6.84 -0.41 -1.83
C TYR A 22 6.31 0.93 -2.34
N GLY A 23 5.22 1.45 -1.77
CA GLY A 23 4.74 2.79 -2.09
C GLY A 23 5.80 3.87 -1.82
N GLY A 24 6.58 3.72 -0.74
CA GLY A 24 7.80 4.51 -0.49
C GLY A 24 8.79 4.51 -1.65
N ALA A 25 9.18 3.31 -2.11
CA ALA A 25 10.16 3.14 -3.19
C ALA A 25 9.69 3.68 -4.55
N VAL A 26 8.41 3.49 -4.90
CA VAL A 26 7.82 3.98 -6.15
C VAL A 26 7.89 5.51 -6.24
N SER A 27 7.61 6.22 -5.13
CA SER A 27 7.73 7.68 -5.07
C SER A 27 9.19 8.20 -5.11
N GLY A 28 10.18 7.33 -5.00
CA GLY A 28 11.60 7.69 -5.15
C GLY A 28 12.04 7.86 -6.61
N LEU A 29 11.25 7.39 -7.58
CA LEU A 29 11.57 7.34 -9.01
C LEU A 29 11.12 8.60 -9.79
N ASP A 30 10.65 9.62 -9.07
CA ASP A 30 9.75 10.72 -9.46
C ASP A 30 10.29 11.79 -10.46
N GLY A 31 11.24 11.47 -11.33
CA GLY A 31 11.48 12.27 -12.54
C GLY A 31 12.80 13.03 -12.61
N THR A 32 13.73 12.77 -11.70
CA THR A 32 15.12 13.24 -11.80
C THR A 32 15.80 12.74 -13.08
N ALA A 33 15.55 11.49 -13.50
CA ALA A 33 16.15 10.90 -14.69
C ALA A 33 15.73 11.60 -16.00
N LEU A 34 14.47 12.02 -16.11
CA LEU A 34 13.94 12.64 -17.33
C LEU A 34 14.16 14.15 -17.36
N ALA A 35 14.07 14.83 -16.20
CA ALA A 35 14.45 16.23 -16.08
C ALA A 35 15.93 16.46 -16.43
N ALA A 36 16.82 15.55 -16.05
CA ALA A 36 18.25 15.62 -16.36
C ALA A 36 18.58 15.55 -17.87
N ARG A 37 17.69 15.01 -18.70
CA ARG A 37 17.90 14.88 -20.16
C ARG A 37 17.31 16.02 -20.98
N ARG A 38 16.65 17.01 -20.35
CA ARG A 38 15.97 18.11 -21.06
C ARG A 38 16.91 18.92 -21.98
N SER A 39 18.17 19.08 -21.60
CA SER A 39 19.18 19.82 -22.38
C SER A 39 19.61 19.14 -23.69
N HIS A 40 19.31 17.84 -23.88
CA HIS A 40 19.62 17.13 -25.13
C HIS A 40 18.64 17.49 -26.25
N TYR A 41 17.47 18.04 -25.93
CA TYR A 41 16.48 18.43 -26.92
C TYR A 41 16.77 19.85 -27.39
N GLY A 42 17.46 20.00 -28.52
CA GLY A 42 17.86 21.31 -29.07
C GLY A 42 16.71 22.23 -29.51
N HIS A 43 15.45 21.74 -29.52
CA HIS A 43 14.28 22.50 -29.95
C HIS A 43 13.34 22.79 -28.76
N PRO A 44 12.93 24.06 -28.51
CA PRO A 44 12.10 24.43 -27.35
C PRO A 44 10.80 23.65 -27.20
N ALA A 45 10.14 23.31 -28.30
CA ALA A 45 8.91 22.50 -28.27
C ALA A 45 9.15 21.07 -27.73
N LEU A 46 10.31 20.47 -28.03
CA LEU A 46 10.68 19.16 -27.52
C LEU A 46 11.03 19.21 -26.04
N VAL A 47 11.71 20.28 -25.59
CA VAL A 47 11.97 20.55 -24.16
C VAL A 47 10.65 20.68 -23.39
N SER A 48 9.68 21.42 -23.94
CA SER A 48 8.35 21.60 -23.34
C SER A 48 7.57 20.28 -23.28
N ALA A 49 7.56 19.50 -24.36
CA ALA A 49 6.90 18.20 -24.41
C ALA A 49 7.53 17.21 -23.40
N ALA A 50 8.86 17.15 -23.31
CA ALA A 50 9.58 16.32 -22.35
C ALA A 50 9.29 16.76 -20.89
N THR A 51 9.15 18.07 -20.66
CA THR A 51 8.77 18.63 -19.36
C THR A 51 7.36 18.19 -18.96
N GLY A 52 6.38 18.37 -19.84
CA GLY A 52 5.00 17.97 -19.57
C GLY A 52 4.83 16.45 -19.41
N PHE A 53 5.61 15.65 -20.15
CA PHE A 53 5.65 14.20 -19.94
C PHE A 53 6.24 13.83 -18.58
N ALA A 54 7.35 14.44 -18.17
CA ALA A 54 7.96 14.21 -16.86
C ALA A 54 7.00 14.50 -15.69
N GLU A 55 6.27 15.61 -15.77
CA GLU A 55 5.29 15.98 -14.76
C GLU A 55 4.12 15.01 -14.70
N ARG A 56 3.59 14.58 -15.86
CA ARG A 56 2.52 13.57 -15.90
C ARG A 56 2.98 12.22 -15.36
N TRP A 57 4.20 11.81 -15.72
CA TRP A 57 4.82 10.59 -15.22
C TRP A 57 4.97 10.63 -13.70
N ALA A 58 5.54 11.71 -13.15
CA ALA A 58 5.70 11.88 -11.71
C ALA A 58 4.35 11.88 -10.98
N ARG A 59 3.31 12.53 -11.53
CA ARG A 59 1.95 12.46 -10.96
C ARG A 59 1.40 11.04 -10.96
N GLY A 60 1.60 10.29 -12.04
CA GLY A 60 1.18 8.89 -12.13
C GLY A 60 1.88 8.01 -11.11
N LEU A 61 3.20 8.14 -10.96
CA LEU A 61 3.97 7.39 -9.95
C LEU A 61 3.51 7.68 -8.53
N ARG A 62 3.22 8.94 -8.20
CA ARG A 62 2.68 9.30 -6.88
C ARG A 62 1.31 8.69 -6.63
N ALA A 63 0.40 8.78 -7.60
CA ALA A 63 -0.91 8.15 -7.48
C ALA A 63 -0.79 6.62 -7.25
N THR A 64 0.08 5.94 -8.00
CA THR A 64 0.36 4.52 -7.78
C THR A 64 0.97 4.24 -6.41
N ALA A 65 1.91 5.08 -5.96
CA ALA A 65 2.53 4.95 -4.64
C ALA A 65 1.49 5.10 -3.52
N ASP A 66 0.56 6.05 -3.66
CA ASP A 66 -0.50 6.29 -2.70
C ASP A 66 -1.51 5.12 -2.69
N ASP A 67 -1.96 4.64 -3.86
CA ASP A 67 -2.85 3.47 -3.97
C ASP A 67 -2.24 2.23 -3.28
N VAL A 68 -0.94 2.02 -3.46
CA VAL A 68 -0.21 0.90 -2.84
C VAL A 68 -0.12 1.07 -1.32
N ARG A 69 0.13 2.29 -0.82
CA ARG A 69 0.14 2.57 0.63
C ARG A 69 -1.25 2.39 1.24
N ASP A 70 -2.29 2.87 0.57
CA ASP A 70 -3.67 2.77 1.03
C ASP A 70 -4.12 1.31 1.09
N GLY A 71 -3.76 0.51 0.08
CA GLY A 71 -3.94 -0.94 0.11
C GLY A 71 -3.22 -1.60 1.30
N GLY A 72 -1.97 -1.22 1.55
CA GLY A 72 -1.23 -1.73 2.71
C GLY A 72 -1.84 -1.33 4.06
N ALA A 73 -2.29 -0.08 4.19
CA ALA A 73 -2.98 0.40 5.38
C ALA A 73 -4.32 -0.32 5.61
N ALA A 74 -5.06 -0.63 4.54
CA ALA A 74 -6.29 -1.41 4.62
C ALA A 74 -6.03 -2.84 5.15
N LEU A 75 -4.94 -3.49 4.72
CA LEU A 75 -4.57 -4.83 5.23
C LEU A 75 -4.18 -4.78 6.72
N VAL A 76 -3.39 -3.79 7.13
CA VAL A 76 -3.01 -3.61 8.54
C VAL A 76 -4.24 -3.32 9.42
N SER A 77 -5.17 -2.50 8.92
CA SER A 77 -6.44 -2.21 9.60
C SER A 77 -7.31 -3.46 9.73
N ALA A 78 -7.43 -4.25 8.66
CA ALA A 78 -8.17 -5.51 8.67
C ALA A 78 -7.58 -6.52 9.67
N ALA A 79 -6.24 -6.64 9.74
CA ALA A 79 -5.56 -7.48 10.71
C ALA A 79 -5.90 -7.06 12.15
N GLY A 80 -5.86 -5.76 12.47
CA GLY A 80 -6.22 -5.25 13.79
C GLY A 80 -7.68 -5.46 14.15
N TRP A 81 -8.60 -5.31 13.18
CA TRP A 81 -10.02 -5.59 13.40
C TRP A 81 -10.28 -7.06 13.71
N LEU A 82 -9.65 -7.98 12.97
CA LEU A 82 -9.77 -9.42 13.19
C LEU A 82 -9.23 -9.83 14.57
N GLU A 83 -8.09 -9.29 14.99
CA GLU A 83 -7.53 -9.56 16.32
C GLU A 83 -8.45 -9.08 17.45
N ALA A 84 -9.12 -7.94 17.26
CA ALA A 84 -10.11 -7.44 18.22
C ALA A 84 -11.34 -8.35 18.29
N VAL A 85 -11.82 -8.85 17.14
CA VAL A 85 -12.94 -9.81 17.09
C VAL A 85 -12.56 -11.11 17.80
N ASP A 86 -11.37 -11.66 17.54
CA ASP A 86 -10.88 -12.87 18.20
C ASP A 86 -10.75 -12.69 19.71
N THR A 87 -10.26 -11.53 20.16
CA THR A 87 -10.14 -11.19 21.58
C THR A 87 -11.51 -11.13 22.25
N ASN A 88 -12.47 -10.42 21.65
CA ASN A 88 -13.83 -10.30 22.17
C ASN A 88 -14.55 -11.65 22.22
N ALA A 89 -14.35 -12.50 21.20
CA ALA A 89 -14.91 -13.85 21.17
C ALA A 89 -14.32 -14.75 22.28
N ALA A 90 -13.01 -14.65 22.51
CA ALA A 90 -12.34 -15.38 23.58
C ALA A 90 -12.79 -14.91 24.98
N GLU A 91 -13.02 -13.61 25.17
CA GLU A 91 -13.59 -13.07 26.41
C GLU A 91 -15.02 -13.56 26.64
N ALA A 92 -15.89 -13.43 25.64
CA ALA A 92 -17.27 -13.92 25.73
C ALA A 92 -17.34 -15.43 26.02
N ALA A 93 -16.42 -16.23 25.46
CA ALA A 93 -16.35 -17.66 25.73
C ALA A 93 -15.95 -18.00 27.17
N ARG A 94 -15.15 -17.15 27.84
CA ARG A 94 -14.80 -17.33 29.27
C ARG A 94 -15.96 -17.01 30.19
N ASP A 95 -16.84 -16.11 29.77
CA ASP A 95 -18.04 -15.71 30.52
C ASP A 95 -19.20 -16.70 30.39
N LEU A 96 -19.10 -17.70 29.51
CA LEU A 96 -20.10 -18.75 29.40
C LEU A 96 -20.01 -19.71 30.60
N PRO A 97 -21.13 -19.97 31.31
CA PRO A 97 -21.15 -20.96 32.38
C PRO A 97 -20.84 -22.35 31.82
N ALA A 98 -20.11 -23.15 32.60
CA ALA A 98 -19.72 -24.50 32.19
C ALA A 98 -20.96 -25.32 31.80
N PRO A 99 -20.91 -26.08 30.69
CA PRO A 99 -22.02 -26.93 30.28
C PRO A 99 -22.34 -27.94 31.40
N GLN A 100 -23.63 -28.07 31.71
CA GLN A 100 -24.15 -28.98 32.74
C GLN A 100 -24.07 -30.44 32.27
#